data_AF-A0AAE4EU92-F1
#
_entry.id   AF-A0AAE4EU92-F1
#
_cell.length_a   1.000
_cell.length_b   1.000
_cell.length_c   1.000
_cell.angle_alpha   90.00
_cell.angle_beta   90.00
_cell.angle_gamma   90.00
#
_symmetry.space_group_name_H-M   'P 1'
#
loop_
_entity.id
_entity.type
_entity.pdbx_description
1 polymer ?
#
loop_
_entity_poly.entity_id
_entity_poly.type
_entity_poly.pdbx_seq_one_letter_code
_entity_poly.pdbx_strand_id
1 'polypeptide(L)' 'MNIKDPETERLAAEVAELTGDTKAGALRAALRELKARLAADREPEIGAPTKAEAGIVLPISSWSS' A
#
# COMPACT_ATOMS: atom_id res chain seq x y z
N MET A 1 -9.53 9.02 -23.54
CA MET A 1 -10.47 8.28 -22.68
C MET A 1 -11.15 9.31 -21.79
N ASN A 2 -12.40 9.65 -22.09
CA ASN A 2 -13.06 10.84 -21.55
C ASN A 2 -13.98 10.44 -20.40
N ILE A 3 -13.44 10.30 -19.19
CA ILE A 3 -14.25 10.14 -17.98
C ILE A 3 -14.88 11.51 -17.71
N LYS A 4 -16.15 11.73 -18.10
CA LYS A 4 -16.93 12.92 -17.72
C LYS A 4 -17.75 12.59 -16.47
N ASP A 5 -17.07 12.40 -15.36
CA ASP A 5 -17.74 12.35 -14.07
C ASP A 5 -17.68 13.76 -13.45
N PRO A 6 -18.81 14.46 -13.31
CA PRO A 6 -18.83 15.83 -12.81
C PRO A 6 -18.38 15.92 -11.35
N GLU A 7 -18.58 14.86 -10.56
CA GLU A 7 -18.11 14.79 -9.17
C GLU A 7 -16.58 14.75 -9.11
N THR A 8 -15.94 13.96 -9.98
CA THR A 8 -14.48 13.87 -10.10
C THR A 8 -13.86 15.23 -10.47
N GLU A 9 -14.48 15.97 -11.39
CA GLU A 9 -14.03 17.33 -11.75
C GLU A 9 -14.18 18.31 -10.59
N ARG A 10 -15.26 18.19 -9.79
CA ARG A 10 -15.49 19.03 -8.62
C ARG A 10 -14.45 18.75 -7.53
N LEU A 11 -14.25 17.47 -7.19
CA LEU A 11 -13.27 17.05 -6.19
C LEU A 11 -11.85 17.43 -6.61
N ALA A 12 -11.49 17.26 -7.89
CA ALA A 12 -10.19 17.67 -8.39
C ALA A 12 -9.98 19.18 -8.32
N ALA A 13 -11.04 19.98 -8.52
CA ALA A 13 -10.99 21.43 -8.33
C ALA A 13 -10.79 21.80 -6.84
N GLU A 14 -11.58 21.23 -5.94
CA GLU A 14 -11.48 21.50 -4.50
C GLU A 14 -10.09 21.15 -3.96
N VAL A 15 -9.54 19.99 -4.33
CA VAL A 15 -8.20 19.58 -3.87
C VAL A 15 -7.12 20.48 -4.49
N ALA A 16 -7.26 20.87 -5.75
CA ALA A 16 -6.33 21.82 -6.39
C ALA A 16 -6.31 23.17 -5.68
N GLU A 17 -7.48 23.71 -5.31
CA GLU A 17 -7.59 24.94 -4.53
C GLU A 17 -6.95 24.81 -3.14
N LEU A 18 -7.18 23.69 -2.44
CA LEU A 18 -6.62 23.44 -1.11
C LEU A 18 -5.10 23.27 -1.11
N THR A 19 -4.53 22.74 -2.19
CA THR A 19 -3.10 22.41 -2.29
C THR A 19 -2.29 23.44 -3.07
N GLY A 20 -2.94 24.34 -3.81
CA GLY A 20 -2.29 25.24 -4.76
C GLY A 20 -1.78 24.54 -6.03
N ASP A 21 -2.18 23.29 -6.27
CA ASP A 21 -1.82 22.53 -7.47
C ASP A 21 -2.87 22.75 -8.60
N THR A 22 -2.64 22.13 -9.74
CA THR A 22 -3.62 21.99 -10.83
C THR A 22 -4.55 20.82 -10.57
N LYS A 23 -5.77 20.85 -11.13
CA LYS A 23 -6.73 19.72 -11.04
C LYS A 23 -6.10 18.38 -11.44
N ALA A 24 -5.33 18.39 -12.54
CA ALA A 24 -4.63 17.21 -13.02
C ALA A 24 -3.48 16.77 -12.08
N GLY A 25 -2.80 17.73 -11.45
CA GLY A 25 -1.80 17.47 -10.41
C GLY A 25 -2.41 16.79 -9.19
N ALA A 26 -3.50 17.34 -8.67
CA ALA A 26 -4.28 16.78 -7.57
C ALA A 26 -4.72 15.32 -7.84
N LEU A 27 -5.29 15.07 -9.03
CA LEU A 27 -5.67 13.72 -9.47
C LEU A 27 -4.47 12.76 -9.54
N ARG A 28 -3.33 13.20 -10.09
CA ARG A 28 -2.11 12.38 -10.17
C ARG A 28 -1.54 12.06 -8.79
N ALA A 29 -1.57 13.02 -7.87
CA ALA A 29 -1.11 12.83 -6.49
C ALA A 29 -1.98 11.78 -5.77
N ALA A 30 -3.31 11.94 -5.82
CA ALA A 30 -4.25 11.00 -5.21
C ALA A 30 -4.10 9.56 -5.75
N LEU A 31 -3.95 9.41 -7.08
CA LEU A 31 -3.75 8.10 -7.70
C LEU A 31 -2.41 7.46 -7.33
N ARG A 32 -1.33 8.26 -7.20
CA ARG A 32 -0.03 7.76 -6.75
C ARG A 32 -0.08 7.26 -5.33
N GLU A 33 -0.74 8.00 -4.44
CA GLU A 33 -0.88 7.60 -3.05
C GLU A 33 -1.71 6.32 -2.90
N LEU A 34 -2.85 6.22 -3.59
CA LEU A 34 -3.65 5.01 -3.62
C LEU A 34 -2.84 3.81 -4.15
N LYS A 35 -2.10 4.00 -5.25
CA LYS A 35 -1.23 2.96 -5.80
C LYS A 35 -0.17 2.51 -4.80
N ALA A 36 0.45 3.45 -4.08
CA ALA A 36 1.48 3.14 -3.08
C ALA A 36 0.89 2.34 -1.91
N ARG A 37 -0.29 2.72 -1.40
CA ARG A 37 -0.99 1.99 -0.33
C ARG A 37 -1.34 0.57 -0.76
N LEU A 38 -1.92 0.42 -1.94
CA LEU A 38 -2.28 -0.91 -2.47
C LEU A 38 -1.05 -1.78 -2.78
N ALA A 39 0.09 -1.19 -3.09
CA ALA A 39 1.34 -1.92 -3.26
C ALA A 39 1.89 -2.39 -1.90
N ALA A 40 1.84 -1.54 -0.87
CA ALA A 40 2.24 -1.90 0.49
C ALA A 40 1.35 -2.99 1.09
N ASP A 41 0.03 -2.93 0.86
CA ASP A 41 -0.92 -3.96 1.32
C ASP A 41 -0.79 -5.28 0.53
N ARG A 42 -0.10 -5.27 -0.62
CA ARG A 42 0.15 -6.45 -1.47
C ARG A 42 1.53 -7.07 -1.28
N GLU A 43 2.43 -6.43 -0.53
CA GLU A 43 3.67 -7.08 -0.11
C GLU A 43 3.26 -8.27 0.77
N PRO A 44 3.49 -9.51 0.32
CA PRO A 44 2.91 -10.68 0.96
C PRO A 44 3.46 -10.81 2.37
N GLU A 45 2.63 -11.38 3.24
CA GLU A 45 3.00 -12.03 4.48
C GLU A 45 4.22 -12.98 4.32
N ILE A 46 5.44 -12.45 4.27
CA ILE A 46 6.65 -13.25 4.50
C ILE A 46 6.70 -13.57 6.00
N GLY A 47 5.91 -14.57 6.41
CA GLY A 47 5.68 -14.83 7.81
C GLY A 47 4.78 -16.02 8.17
N ALA A 48 4.72 -17.08 7.37
CA ALA A 48 4.25 -18.38 7.85
C ALA A 48 5.29 -19.45 7.51
N PRO A 49 6.03 -20.02 8.49
CA PRO A 49 6.89 -21.17 8.22
C PRO A 49 5.97 -22.34 7.85
N THR A 50 5.92 -22.67 6.57
CA THR A 50 5.30 -23.90 6.10
C THR A 50 6.10 -25.07 6.65
N LYS A 51 5.37 -25.98 7.30
CA LYS A 51 5.85 -27.21 7.93
C LYS A 51 6.46 -28.14 6.87
N ALA A 52 7.66 -27.84 6.39
CA ALA A 52 8.37 -28.63 5.40
C ALA A 52 9.89 -28.65 5.64
N GLU A 53 10.34 -28.37 6.86
CA GLU A 53 11.75 -28.57 7.24
C GLU A 53 11.82 -29.42 8.52
N ALA A 54 11.35 -30.66 8.41
CA ALA A 54 11.77 -31.73 9.29
C ALA A 54 13.22 -32.08 8.93
N GLY A 55 14.17 -31.31 9.44
CA GLY A 55 15.59 -31.42 9.07
C GLY A 55 16.51 -30.77 10.09
N ILE A 56 16.46 -31.25 11.33
CA ILE A 56 17.55 -31.20 12.32
C ILE A 56 18.16 -29.80 12.54
N VAL A 57 17.54 -28.99 13.41
CA VAL A 57 18.29 -28.08 14.29
C VAL A 57 17.63 -28.12 15.66
N LEU A 58 18.24 -28.84 16.61
CA LEU A 58 17.82 -28.78 18.01
C LEU A 58 18.34 -27.46 18.61
N PRO A 59 17.50 -26.62 19.23
CA PRO A 59 17.99 -25.45 19.94
C PRO A 59 18.73 -25.87 21.21
N ILE A 60 20.01 -25.49 21.27
CA ILE A 60 20.85 -25.54 22.47
C ILE A 60 20.37 -24.49 23.49
N SER A 61 19.31 -24.80 24.24
CA SER A 61 18.90 -23.97 25.38
C SER A 61 18.42 -24.84 26.54
N SER A 62 19.38 -25.19 27.40
CA SER A 62 19.32 -25.07 28.87
C SER A 62 17.98 -25.34 29.57
N TRP A 63 17.87 -26.47 30.27
CA TRP A 63 17.10 -26.56 31.52
C TRP A 63 18.08 -26.76 32.68
N SER A 64 17.92 -25.89 33.68
CA SER A 64 18.63 -25.79 34.95
C SER A 64 18.66 -27.07 35.79
N SER A 65 19.65 -27.15 36.67
CA SER A 65 19.84 -28.18 37.71
C SER A 65 18.62 -28.45 38.58
#